data_AF-A0A6V7I7D4-F1
#
_entry.id   AF-A0A6V7I7D4-F1
#
_cell.length_a   1.000
_cell.length_b   1.000
_cell.length_c   1.000
_cell.angle_alpha   90.00
_cell.angle_beta   90.00
_cell.angle_gamma   90.00
#
_symmetry.space_group_name_H-M   'P 1'
#
loop_
_entity.id
_entity.type
_entity.pdbx_description
1 polymer ?
#
loop_
_entity_poly.entity_id
_entity_poly.type
_entity_poly.pdbx_seq_one_letter_code
_entity_poly.pdbx_strand_id
1 'polypeptide(L)'
;GVDLKSQLSKINAGLGNSSYIGGWLPTKLDKKLFDIFINSLNSEIDNYPHIRRWFNNIKSYELEERERFVDNGISGQLEAIVEGLGCKSPIDWDKK
;
A
#
# COMPACT_ATOMS: atom_id res chain seq x y z
N GLY A 1 9.91 -17.10 -5.24
CA GLY A 1 9.36 -16.11 -4.29
C GLY A 1 8.58 -15.06 -5.06
N VAL A 2 7.72 -14.29 -4.38
CA VAL A 2 7.07 -13.12 -5.01
C VAL A 2 8.05 -11.97 -5.00
N ASP A 3 8.31 -11.37 -6.17
CA ASP A 3 9.22 -10.24 -6.31
C ASP A 3 8.59 -8.96 -5.77
N LEU A 4 9.17 -8.39 -4.71
CA LEU A 4 8.72 -7.15 -4.08
C LEU A 4 8.67 -6.00 -5.10
N LYS A 5 9.68 -5.87 -5.97
CA LYS A 5 9.72 -4.80 -6.98
C LYS A 5 8.57 -4.92 -7.97
N SER A 6 8.23 -6.13 -8.41
CA SER A 6 7.04 -6.40 -9.22
C SER A 6 5.74 -6.02 -8.50
N GLN A 7 5.61 -6.33 -7.20
CA GLN A 7 4.44 -5.94 -6.41
C GLN A 7 4.31 -4.42 -6.27
N LEU A 8 5.40 -3.73 -5.92
CA LEU A 8 5.43 -2.27 -5.83
C LEU A 8 5.15 -1.60 -7.18
N SER A 9 5.67 -2.15 -8.27
CA SER A 9 5.36 -1.67 -9.62
C SER A 9 3.88 -1.77 -9.96
N LYS A 10 3.21 -2.87 -9.57
CA LYS A 10 1.76 -3.05 -9.77
C LYS A 10 0.94 -2.08 -8.92
N ILE A 11 1.33 -1.87 -7.65
CA ILE A 11 0.69 -0.88 -6.78
C ILE A 11 0.83 0.52 -7.38
N ASN A 12 2.04 0.90 -7.80
CA ASN A 12 2.31 2.20 -8.42
C ASN A 12 1.48 2.40 -9.70
N ALA A 13 1.35 1.38 -10.54
CA ALA A 13 0.49 1.44 -11.73
C ALA A 13 -0.98 1.63 -11.36
N GLY A 14 -1.50 0.87 -10.38
CA GLY A 14 -2.88 0.99 -9.91
C GLY A 14 -3.22 2.38 -9.37
N LEU A 15 -2.36 2.90 -8.50
CA LEU A 15 -2.47 4.26 -7.96
C LEU A 15 -2.30 5.36 -9.02
N GLY A 16 -1.85 5.03 -10.24
CA GLY A 16 -1.90 5.96 -11.36
C GLY A 16 -3.33 6.37 -11.73
N ASN A 17 -4.29 5.48 -11.51
CA ASN A 17 -5.70 5.66 -11.90
C ASN A 17 -6.65 5.87 -10.71
N SER A 18 -6.16 5.72 -9.48
CA SER A 18 -6.96 5.85 -8.26
C SER A 18 -6.24 6.66 -7.18
N SER A 19 -7.01 7.28 -6.28
CA SER A 19 -6.45 8.02 -5.14
C SER A 19 -6.04 7.11 -3.99
N TYR A 20 -6.68 5.95 -3.88
CA TYR A 20 -6.56 4.98 -2.79
C TYR A 20 -6.49 3.55 -3.35
N ILE A 21 -6.10 2.60 -2.50
CA ILE A 21 -6.05 1.17 -2.85
C ILE A 21 -7.45 0.66 -3.20
N GLY A 22 -8.47 1.10 -2.46
CA GLY A 22 -9.87 0.82 -2.73
C GLY A 22 -10.54 1.76 -3.75
N GLY A 23 -9.78 2.48 -4.58
CA GLY A 23 -10.34 3.40 -5.58
C GLY A 23 -10.38 4.86 -5.12
N TRP A 24 -11.58 5.41 -4.91
CA TRP A 24 -11.79 6.85 -4.70
C TRP A 24 -11.89 7.28 -3.23
N LEU A 25 -12.17 6.35 -2.32
CA LEU A 25 -12.27 6.60 -0.88
C LEU A 25 -11.20 5.78 -0.13
N PRO A 26 -10.63 6.29 0.97
CA PRO A 26 -9.68 5.55 1.76
C PRO A 26 -10.34 4.35 2.46
N THR A 27 -9.62 3.24 2.53
CA THR A 27 -10.10 2.00 3.17
C THR A 27 -9.07 1.44 4.15
N LYS A 28 -9.43 0.39 4.88
CA LYS A 28 -8.51 -0.35 5.76
C LYS A 28 -7.26 -0.84 5.03
N LEU A 29 -7.33 -1.06 3.72
CA LEU A 29 -6.18 -1.44 2.89
C LEU A 29 -5.15 -0.32 2.79
N ASP A 30 -5.59 0.94 2.71
CA ASP A 30 -4.68 2.09 2.68
C ASP A 30 -3.93 2.21 4.00
N LYS A 31 -4.62 2.05 5.13
CA LYS A 31 -3.99 2.02 6.45
C LYS A 31 -2.97 0.88 6.54
N LYS A 32 -3.37 -0.34 6.17
CA LYS A 32 -2.49 -1.52 6.20
C LYS A 32 -1.24 -1.30 5.36
N LEU A 33 -1.39 -0.81 4.13
CA LEU A 33 -0.26 -0.54 3.27
C LEU A 33 0.62 0.57 3.86
N PHE A 34 0.02 1.61 4.44
CA PHE A 34 0.77 2.71 5.07
C PHE A 34 1.63 2.22 6.23
N ASP A 35 1.05 1.37 7.09
CA ASP A 35 1.75 0.74 8.21
C ASP A 35 2.94 -0.12 7.71
N ILE A 36 2.78 -0.85 6.59
CA ILE A 36 3.87 -1.61 5.95
C ILE A 36 4.98 -0.66 5.46
N PHE A 37 4.63 0.47 4.84
CA PHE A 37 5.62 1.43 4.35
C PHE A 37 6.42 2.08 5.47
N ILE A 38 5.74 2.52 6.53
CA ILE A 38 6.41 3.13 7.69
C ILE A 38 7.38 2.16 8.35
N ASN A 39 6.99 0.90 8.50
CA ASN A 39 7.78 -0.08 9.25
C ASN A 39 8.88 -0.75 8.43
N SER A 40 8.68 -0.92 7.12
CA SER A 40 9.47 -1.89 6.35
C SER A 40 9.92 -1.43 4.96
N LEU A 41 9.25 -0.45 4.34
CA LEU A 41 9.49 -0.09 2.93
C LEU A 41 9.74 1.41 2.70
N ASN A 42 10.06 2.17 3.75
CA ASN A 42 10.18 3.63 3.66
C ASN A 42 11.21 4.08 2.59
N SER A 43 12.31 3.33 2.44
CA SER A 43 13.35 3.60 1.43
C SER A 43 12.87 3.37 -0.02
N GLU A 44 11.81 2.60 -0.23
CA GLU A 44 11.32 2.27 -1.57
C GLU A 44 10.38 3.33 -2.14
N ILE A 45 9.76 4.16 -1.30
CA ILE A 45 8.74 5.15 -1.71
C ILE A 45 9.26 6.04 -2.83
N ASP A 46 10.54 6.41 -2.76
CA ASP A 46 11.13 7.38 -3.65
C ASP A 46 11.24 6.89 -5.11
N ASN A 47 11.22 5.57 -5.31
CA ASN A 47 11.29 4.92 -6.62
C ASN A 47 9.95 4.92 -7.37
N TYR A 48 8.84 5.18 -6.68
CA TYR A 48 7.49 4.98 -7.20
C TYR A 48 6.64 6.25 -7.01
N PRO A 49 6.50 7.12 -8.04
CA PRO A 49 5.91 8.45 -7.86
C PRO A 49 4.43 8.43 -7.42
N HIS A 50 3.63 7.46 -7.87
CA HIS A 50 2.23 7.36 -7.47
C HIS A 50 2.09 6.81 -6.06
N ILE A 51 2.98 5.90 -5.65
CA ILE A 51 3.09 5.48 -4.25
C ILE A 51 3.52 6.66 -3.39
N ARG A 52 4.51 7.47 -3.80
CA ARG A 52 4.91 8.68 -3.07
C ARG A 52 3.75 9.65 -2.87
N ARG A 53 3.01 9.95 -3.94
CA ARG A 53 1.80 10.79 -3.89
C ARG A 53 0.77 10.23 -2.91
N TRP A 54 0.44 8.94 -3.05
CA TRP A 54 -0.51 8.24 -2.18
C TRP A 54 -0.03 8.24 -0.72
N PHE A 55 1.23 7.94 -0.45
CA PHE A 55 1.80 7.89 0.88
C PHE A 55 1.72 9.25 1.57
N ASN A 56 2.06 10.33 0.86
CA ASN A 56 1.90 11.69 1.38
C ASN A 56 0.44 12.03 1.70
N ASN A 57 -0.50 11.57 0.87
CA ASN A 57 -1.93 11.73 1.12
C ASN A 57 -2.40 10.93 2.35
N ILE A 58 -2.00 9.66 2.52
CA ILE A 58 -2.37 8.88 3.70
C ILE A 58 -1.68 9.42 4.97
N LYS A 59 -0.47 9.96 4.83
CA LYS A 59 0.29 10.58 5.93
C LYS A 59 -0.39 11.84 6.46
N SER A 60 -1.13 12.59 5.65
CA SER A 60 -1.81 13.80 6.11
C SER A 60 -3.03 13.55 6.98
N TYR A 61 -3.52 12.31 7.05
CA TYR A 61 -4.53 11.90 8.03
C TYR A 61 -3.88 11.64 9.38
N GLU A 62 -4.57 12.03 10.46
CA GLU A 62 -4.20 11.64 11.81
C GLU A 62 -4.42 10.13 12.02
N LEU A 63 -3.80 9.58 13.07
CA LEU A 63 -3.93 8.16 13.38
C LEU A 63 -5.40 7.79 13.61
N GLU A 64 -6.13 8.59 14.38
CA GLU A 64 -7.54 8.37 14.71
C GLU A 64 -8.44 8.41 13.47
N GLU A 65 -8.06 9.17 12.44
CA GLU A 65 -8.77 9.21 11.16
C GLU A 65 -8.51 7.93 10.35
N ARG A 66 -7.26 7.46 10.31
CA ARG A 66 -6.90 6.21 9.64
C ARG A 66 -7.57 4.99 10.28
N GLU A 67 -7.71 4.96 11.61
CA GLU A 67 -8.44 3.90 12.32
C GLU A 67 -9.93 3.85 11.96
N ARG A 68 -10.50 4.95 11.44
CA ARG A 68 -11.89 5.02 10.98
C ARG A 68 -12.07 4.62 9.52
N PHE A 69 -11.00 4.32 8.79
CA PHE A 69 -11.13 3.85 7.42
C PHE A 69 -11.95 2.55 7.40
N VAL A 70 -13.01 2.55 6.59
CA VAL A 70 -13.94 1.42 6.53
C VAL A 70 -13.48 0.40 5.49
N ASP A 71 -14.01 -0.81 5.63
CA ASP A 71 -13.99 -1.75 4.52
C ASP A 71 -15.12 -1.35 3.56
N ASN A 72 -14.82 -1.22 2.28
CA ASN A 72 -15.80 -0.91 1.24
C ASN A 72 -16.21 -2.13 0.42
N GLY A 73 -15.73 -3.33 0.78
CA GLY A 73 -16.05 -4.59 0.12
C GLY A 73 -15.50 -4.69 -1.31
N ILE A 74 -14.59 -3.79 -1.71
CA ILE A 74 -13.98 -3.84 -3.02
C ILE A 74 -12.92 -4.93 -3.04
N SER A 75 -13.18 -5.95 -3.84
CA SER A 75 -12.19 -6.98 -4.16
C SER A 75 -11.44 -6.64 -5.43
N GLY A 76 -10.13 -6.85 -5.44
CA GLY A 76 -9.32 -6.52 -6.61
C GLY A 76 -7.86 -6.92 -6.53
N GLN A 77 -7.15 -6.70 -7.64
CA GLN A 77 -5.74 -7.06 -7.74
C GLN A 77 -4.87 -6.33 -6.71
N LEU A 78 -5.16 -5.07 -6.40
CA LEU A 78 -4.40 -4.30 -5.42
C LEU A 78 -4.62 -4.82 -3.99
N GLU A 79 -5.84 -5.18 -3.63
CA GLU A 79 -6.15 -5.81 -2.34
C GLU A 79 -5.31 -7.07 -2.15
N ALA A 80 -5.35 -8.00 -3.11
CA ALA A 80 -4.58 -9.26 -3.02
C ALA A 80 -3.07 -9.01 -2.86
N ILE A 81 -2.53 -7.96 -3.49
CA ILE A 81 -1.12 -7.59 -3.33
C ILE A 81 -0.86 -7.04 -1.93
N VAL A 82 -1.67 -6.11 -1.42
CA VAL A 82 -1.52 -5.52 -0.08
C VAL A 82 -1.67 -6.57 1.02
N GLU A 83 -2.64 -7.47 0.88
CA GLU A 83 -2.82 -8.62 1.76
C GLU A 83 -1.57 -9.52 1.76
N GLY A 84 -1.07 -9.86 0.56
CA GLY A 84 0.13 -10.68 0.42
C GLY A 84 1.43 -10.02 0.92
N LEU A 85 1.51 -8.68 0.96
CA LEU A 85 2.63 -7.95 1.56
C LEU A 85 2.56 -7.99 3.09
N GLY A 86 1.37 -7.83 3.68
CA GLY A 86 1.18 -7.86 5.13
C GLY A 86 1.48 -9.21 5.78
N CYS A 87 1.38 -10.30 5.03
CA CYS A 87 1.70 -11.65 5.52
C CYS A 87 3.20 -12.00 5.50
N LYS A 88 4.07 -11.13 4.98
CA LYS A 88 5.51 -11.42 4.83
C LYS A 88 6.35 -10.53 5.71
N SER A 89 7.37 -11.10 6.35
CA SER A 89 8.36 -10.31 7.05
C SER A 89 9.28 -9.61 6.03
N PRO A 90 9.93 -8.49 6.40
CA PRO A 90 10.89 -7.80 5.53
C PRO A 90 12.01 -8.73 5.02
N ILE A 91 12.42 -9.70 5.85
CA ILE A 91 13.46 -10.70 5.54
C ILE A 91 13.01 -11.65 4.41
N ASP A 92 11.71 -11.82 4.20
CA ASP A 92 11.18 -12.74 3.18
C ASP A 92 11.11 -12.11 1.79
N TRP A 93 11.37 -10.81 1.66
CA TRP A 93 11.41 -10.11 0.37
C TRP A 93 12.74 -10.24 -0.36
N ASP A 94 13.83 -10.51 0.37
CA ASP A 94 15.20 -10.58 -0.17
C ASP A 94 15.65 -11.99 -0.58
N LYS A 95 14.86 -13.02 -0.26
CA LYS A 95 15.16 -14.41 -0.64
C LYS A 95 14.77 -14.65 -2.11
N LYS A 96 15.77 -14.51 -3.00
CA LYS A 96 15.71 -14.96 -4.40
C LYS A 96 15.64 -16.48 -4.51
#